data_AF-A0A166WDF8-F1
#
_entry.id   AF-A0A166WDF8-F1
#
_cell.length_a   1.000
_cell.length_b   1.000
_cell.length_c   1.000
_cell.angle_alpha   90.00
_cell.angle_beta   90.00
_cell.angle_gamma   90.00
#
_symmetry.space_group_name_H-M   'P 1'
#
loop_
_entity.id
_entity.type
_entity.pdbx_description
1 polymer ?
#
loop_
_entity_poly.entity_id
_entity_poly.type
_entity_poly.pdbx_seq_one_letter_code
_entity_poly.pdbx_strand_id
1 'polypeptide(L)' 'MSLLSNLPTELLIELFAVCAVLDPQSPSTLAGLSRHLRTIILGAPTIWQSIHLQD' A
#
# COMPACT_ATOMS: atom_id res chain seq x y z
N MET A 1 -14.21 -1.50 14.09
CA MET A 1 -12.88 -0.87 13.87
C MET A 1 -12.08 -1.81 13.00
N SER A 2 -11.45 -1.34 11.92
CA SER A 2 -10.71 -2.24 11.03
C SER A 2 -9.42 -2.71 11.71
N LEU A 3 -9.02 -3.96 11.45
CA LEU A 3 -7.77 -4.52 11.98
C LEU A 3 -6.54 -3.70 11.57
N LEU A 4 -6.61 -3.09 10.38
CA LEU A 4 -5.55 -2.24 9.82
C LEU A 4 -5.36 -0.92 10.57
N SER A 5 -6.42 -0.33 11.12
CA SER A 5 -6.34 0.95 11.84
C SER A 5 -5.59 0.88 13.18
N ASN A 6 -5.31 -0.32 13.68
CA ASN A 6 -4.57 -0.49 14.93
C ASN A 6 -3.08 -0.79 14.70
N LEU A 7 -2.65 -0.93 13.44
CA LEU A 7 -1.25 -1.20 13.11
C LEU A 7 -0.45 0.11 13.05
N PRO A 8 0.80 0.11 13.53
CA PRO A 8 1.77 1.16 13.23
C PRO A 8 1.90 1.40 11.73
N THR A 9 2.21 2.65 11.35
CA THR A 9 2.31 3.04 9.94
C THR A 9 3.43 2.28 9.24
N GLU A 10 4.52 1.99 9.94
CA GLU A 10 5.69 1.27 9.44
C GLU A 10 5.33 -0.17 9.05
N LEU A 11 4.53 -0.86 9.87
CA LEU A 11 4.06 -2.22 9.55
C LEU A 11 3.08 -2.23 8.37
N LEU A 12 2.24 -1.18 8.25
CA LEU A 12 1.37 -1.02 7.10
C LEU A 12 2.18 -0.79 5.81
N ILE A 13 3.25 0.00 5.87
CA ILE A 13 4.15 0.23 4.73
C ILE A 13 4.79 -1.08 4.27
N GLU A 14 5.35 -1.88 5.18
CA GLU A 14 5.94 -3.17 4.81
C GLU A 14 4.90 -4.14 4.23
N LEU A 15 3.72 -4.22 4.84
CA LEU A 15 2.62 -5.03 4.32
C LEU A 15 2.27 -4.63 2.88
N PHE A 16 2.11 -3.33 2.62
CA PHE A 16 1.76 -2.83 1.30
C PHE A 16 2.87 -3.00 0.28
N ALA A 17 4.14 -2.91 0.69
CA ALA A 17 5.26 -3.22 -0.18
C ALA A 17 5.23 -4.70 -0.62
N VAL A 18 4.97 -5.64 0.31
CA VAL A 18 4.79 -7.06 -0.03
C VAL A 18 3.59 -7.26 -0.97
N CYS A 19 2.47 -6.60 -0.71
CA CYS A 19 1.30 -6.65 -1.60
C CYS A 19 1.65 -6.16 -3.01
N ALA A 20 2.38 -5.03 -3.14
CA ALA A 20 2.77 -4.45 -4.42
C ALA A 20 3.67 -5.39 -5.24
N VAL A 21 4.53 -6.16 -4.57
CA VAL A 21 5.39 -7.18 -5.20
C VAL A 21 4.59 -8.37 -5.72
N LEU A 22 3.56 -8.79 -4.99
CA LEU A 22 2.71 -9.94 -5.37
C LEU A 22 1.67 -9.56 -6.44
N ASP A 23 1.10 -8.37 -6.35
CA ASP A 23 0.12 -7.81 -7.28
C ASP A 23 0.39 -6.31 -7.50
N PRO A 24 0.88 -5.91 -8.69
CA PRO A 24 1.15 -4.51 -9.02
C PRO A 24 -0.08 -3.59 -8.93
N GLN A 25 -1.31 -4.12 -8.99
CA GLN A 25 -2.55 -3.33 -8.88
C GLN A 25 -3.02 -3.14 -7.42
N SER A 26 -2.43 -3.87 -6.47
CA SER A 26 -2.83 -3.82 -5.07
C SER A 26 -2.66 -2.42 -4.43
N PRO A 27 -1.61 -1.61 -4.70
CA PRO A 27 -1.47 -0.30 -4.07
C PRO A 27 -2.62 0.65 -4.45
N SER A 28 -2.99 0.68 -5.74
CA SER A 28 -4.11 1.48 -6.25
C SER A 28 -5.44 1.06 -5.62
N THR A 29 -5.66 -0.26 -5.50
CA THR A 29 -6.87 -0.81 -4.90
C THR A 29 -6.97 -0.47 -3.41
N LEU A 30 -5.89 -0.67 -2.66
CA LEU A 30 -5.82 -0.39 -1.22
C LEU A 30 -5.93 1.10 -0.91
N ALA A 31 -5.39 1.97 -1.76
CA ALA A 31 -5.55 3.42 -1.66
C ALA A 31 -7.02 3.87 -1.86
N GLY A 32 -7.84 3.08 -2.54
CA GLY A 32 -9.27 3.33 -2.71
C GLY A 32 -10.12 3.03 -1.47
N LEU A 33 -9.61 2.25 -0.51
CA LEU A 33 -10.42 1.75 0.61
C LEU A 33 -10.61 2.79 1.73
N SER A 34 -9.63 3.66 1.98
CA SER A 34 -9.77 4.73 2.96
C SER A 34 -8.77 5.87 2.78
N ARG A 35 -9.09 7.05 3.32
CA ARG A 35 -8.18 8.21 3.31
C ARG A 35 -6.87 7.94 4.05
N HIS A 36 -6.92 7.17 5.13
CA HIS A 36 -5.74 6.82 5.92
C HIS A 36 -4.77 5.95 5.11
N LEU A 37 -5.28 4.86 4.52
CA LEU A 37 -4.48 3.97 3.69
C LEU A 37 -3.92 4.69 2.45
N ARG A 38 -4.73 5.54 1.81
CA ARG A 38 -4.28 6.40 0.71
C ARG A 38 -3.09 7.27 1.11
N THR A 39 -3.12 7.85 2.29
CA THR A 39 -2.04 8.73 2.78
C THR A 39 -0.74 7.94 2.95
N ILE A 40 -0.83 6.74 3.52
CA ILE A 40 0.33 5.85 3.69
C ILE A 40 0.89 5.40 2.34
N ILE A 41 0.01 4.90 1.46
CA ILE A 41 0.40 4.34 0.16
C ILE A 41 1.06 5.40 -0.73
N LEU A 42 0.50 6.60 -0.80
CA LEU A 42 1.08 7.68 -1.61
C LEU A 42 2.32 8.32 -0.96
N GLY A 43 2.45 8.20 0.37
CA GLY A 43 3.55 8.80 1.13
C GLY A 43 4.79 7.92 1.27
N ALA A 44 4.71 6.63 0.94
CA ALA A 44 5.81 5.67 1.13
C ALA A 44 6.41 5.20 -0.21
N PRO A 45 7.59 5.72 -0.60
CA PRO A 45 8.26 5.34 -1.85
C PRO A 45 8.58 3.85 -1.95
N THR A 46 8.77 3.17 -0.81
CA THR A 46 9.06 1.73 -0.72
C THR A 46 7.97 0.87 -1.36
N ILE A 47 6.72 1.30 -1.32
CA ILE A 47 5.58 0.57 -1.91
C ILE A 47 5.65 0.59 -3.46
N TRP A 48 6.30 1.60 -4.03
CA TRP A 48 6.35 1.86 -5.46
C TRP A 48 7.70 1.49 -6.09
N GLN A 49 8.55 0.73 -5.39
CA GLN A 49 9.87 0.35 -5.90
C GLN A 49 9.80 -0.60 -7.09
N SER A 50 8.76 -1.43 -7.19
CA SER A 50 8.53 -2.37 -8.28
C SER A 50 7.26 -2.02 -9.04
N ILE A 51 7.40 -1.21 -10.09
CA ILE A 51 6.29 -0.88 -11.00
C ILE A 51 6.49 -1.66 -12.29
N HIS A 52 5.55 -2.56 -12.58
CA HIS A 52 5.47 -3.21 -13.88
C HIS A 52 4.51 -2.42 -14.77
N LEU A 53 5.07 -1.72 -15.76
CA LEU A 53 4.27 -1.12 -16.83
C LEU A 53 3.94 -2.23 -17.83
N GLN A 54 2.65 -2.50 -18.01
CA GLN A 54 2.17 -3.26 -19.17
C GLN A 54 1.81 -2.23 -20.25
N ASP A 55 2.50 -2.31 -21.39
CA ASP A 55 2.25 -1.52 -22.60
C ASP A 55 0.91 -1.87 -23.26
#